data_AF-A8MLH7-F1
#
_entry.id   AF-A8MLH7-F1
#
_cell.length_a   1.000
_cell.length_b   1.000
_cell.length_c   1.000
_cell.angle_alpha   90.00
_cell.angle_beta   90.00
_cell.angle_gamma   90.00
#
_symmetry.space_group_name_H-M   'P 1'
#
loop_
_entity.id
_entity.type
_entity.pdbx_description
1 polymer ?
#
loop_
_entity_poly.entity_id
_entity_poly.type
_entity_poly.pdbx_seq_one_letter_code
_entity_poly.pdbx_strand_id
1 'polypeptide(L)'
;MDDNQLSLFKEDEYKAPKNTKALLWDGEGPKKVKAPKPPQGVTVPKGYHWCPYCSMSVKLVKDKKLGIKRCPICSMSSRDYHMKNANFNL
;
A
#
# COMPACT_ATOMS: atom_id res chain seq x y z
N MET A 1 24.53 -26.32 40.79
CA MET A 1 24.03 -24.98 40.39
C MET A 1 24.82 -24.65 39.17
N ASP A 2 24.28 -25.06 38.02
CA ASP A 2 25.02 -25.15 36.77
C ASP A 2 24.76 -23.88 35.96
N ASP A 3 25.74 -22.97 36.00
CA ASP A 3 25.83 -21.77 35.17
C ASP A 3 26.13 -22.17 33.72
N ASN A 4 25.12 -22.62 32.97
CA ASN A 4 25.31 -22.93 31.56
C ASN A 4 24.05 -22.65 30.73
N GLN A 5 23.76 -21.36 30.48
CA GLN A 5 22.73 -21.00 29.51
C GLN A 5 22.90 -19.61 28.86
N LEU A 6 24.14 -19.16 28.63
CA LEU A 6 24.39 -17.87 27.97
C LEU A 6 25.36 -17.96 26.78
N SER A 7 25.22 -18.98 25.92
CA SER A 7 26.06 -19.13 24.72
C SER A 7 25.29 -19.41 23.42
N LEU A 8 23.96 -19.21 23.42
CA LEU A 8 23.07 -19.55 22.30
C LEU A 8 22.70 -18.40 21.36
N PHE A 9 23.26 -17.20 21.55
CA PHE A 9 23.07 -16.06 20.65
C PHE A 9 24.43 -15.65 20.07
N LYS A 10 24.97 -16.45 19.14
CA LYS A 10 26.01 -15.94 18.25
C LYS A 10 25.30 -15.12 17.18
N GLU A 11 25.49 -13.82 17.24
CA GLU A 11 25.04 -12.88 16.22
C GLU A 11 25.89 -13.09 14.97
N ASP A 12 25.55 -14.10 14.17
CA ASP A 12 26.15 -14.26 12.86
C ASP A 12 25.69 -13.08 12.00
N GLU A 13 26.62 -12.16 11.75
CA GLU A 13 26.41 -10.91 11.03
C GLU A 13 25.83 -11.21 9.63
N TYR A 14 24.54 -10.90 9.41
CA TYR A 14 23.89 -11.13 8.13
C TYR A 14 24.48 -10.20 7.07
N LYS A 15 25.31 -10.76 6.17
CA LYS A 15 25.83 -10.04 5.00
C LYS A 15 24.74 -9.97 3.94
N ALA A 16 24.07 -8.83 3.84
CA ALA A 16 23.07 -8.60 2.80
C ALA A 16 23.70 -8.82 1.41
N PRO A 17 23.08 -9.64 0.54
CA PRO A 17 23.59 -9.87 -0.80
C PRO A 17 23.61 -8.55 -1.57
N LYS A 18 24.80 -8.15 -2.02
CA LYS A 18 24.96 -6.95 -2.84
C LYS A 18 24.37 -7.25 -4.22
N ASN A 19 23.39 -6.45 -4.63
CA ASN A 19 22.89 -6.36 -6.01
C ASN A 19 21.93 -7.46 -6.52
N THR A 20 21.31 -8.25 -5.65
CA THR A 20 20.18 -9.10 -6.06
C THR A 20 18.90 -8.27 -6.09
N LYS A 21 18.42 -7.90 -7.28
CA LYS A 21 17.01 -7.48 -7.42
C LYS A 21 16.16 -8.65 -6.93
N ALA A 22 15.34 -8.43 -5.91
CA ALA A 22 14.39 -9.43 -5.45
C ALA A 22 13.56 -9.87 -6.66
N LEU A 23 13.67 -11.15 -7.03
CA LEU A 23 12.82 -11.77 -8.02
C LEU A 23 11.45 -11.98 -7.36
N LEU A 24 10.59 -10.97 -7.46
CA LEU A 24 9.19 -11.07 -7.08
C LEU A 24 8.46 -11.90 -8.14
N TRP A 25 7.63 -12.85 -7.73
CA TRP A 25 6.80 -13.61 -8.67
C TRP A 25 5.74 -12.71 -9.32
N ASP A 26 5.20 -13.13 -10.47
CA ASP A 26 4.16 -12.41 -11.20
C ASP A 26 2.90 -12.22 -10.32
N GLY A 27 2.82 -11.08 -9.63
CA GLY A 27 1.71 -10.74 -8.72
C GLY A 27 2.14 -10.23 -7.34
N GLU A 28 3.38 -10.44 -6.93
CA GLU A 28 3.91 -9.95 -5.64
C GLU A 28 4.43 -8.50 -5.71
N GLY A 29 4.56 -7.98 -6.93
CA GLY A 29 4.99 -6.61 -7.16
C GLY A 29 4.00 -5.56 -6.63
N PRO A 30 4.47 -4.34 -6.36
CA PRO A 30 3.60 -3.24 -5.96
C PRO A 30 2.54 -2.99 -7.02
N LYS A 31 1.29 -2.74 -6.58
CA LYS A 31 0.19 -2.41 -7.51
C LYS A 31 0.56 -1.17 -8.31
N LYS A 32 0.54 -1.30 -9.63
CA LYS A 32 0.79 -0.18 -10.55
C LYS A 32 -0.45 0.70 -10.64
N VAL A 33 -0.22 2.02 -10.66
CA VAL A 33 -1.27 3.01 -10.88
C VAL A 33 -1.71 2.96 -12.33
N LYS A 34 -3.03 2.97 -12.57
CA LYS A 34 -3.60 2.97 -13.92
C LYS A 34 -3.89 4.39 -14.41
N ALA A 35 -4.54 5.21 -13.57
CA ALA A 35 -4.92 6.58 -13.91
C ALA A 35 -4.70 7.52 -12.71
N PRO A 36 -3.60 8.28 -12.66
CA PRO A 36 -3.24 9.08 -11.49
C PRO A 36 -4.19 10.24 -11.21
N LYS A 37 -4.91 10.74 -12.22
CA LYS A 37 -5.90 11.81 -12.10
C LYS A 37 -7.24 11.34 -12.70
N PRO A 38 -8.38 11.87 -12.21
CA PRO A 38 -9.65 11.66 -12.88
C PRO A 38 -9.60 12.24 -14.31
N PRO A 39 -10.27 11.59 -15.29
CA PRO A 39 -10.34 12.10 -16.65
C PRO A 39 -11.07 13.45 -16.70
N GLN A 40 -10.69 14.29 -17.66
CA GLN A 40 -11.31 15.59 -17.85
C GLN A 40 -12.81 15.43 -18.16
N GLY A 41 -13.65 16.17 -17.46
CA GLY A 41 -15.11 16.09 -17.61
C GLY A 41 -15.83 15.07 -16.72
N VAL A 42 -15.11 14.29 -15.89
CA VAL A 42 -15.76 13.42 -14.90
C VAL A 42 -15.94 14.15 -13.58
N THR A 43 -17.21 14.42 -13.24
CA THR A 43 -17.57 14.94 -11.92
C THR A 43 -17.59 13.78 -10.91
N VAL A 44 -16.71 13.84 -9.91
CA VAL A 44 -16.75 12.91 -8.79
C VAL A 44 -17.89 13.35 -7.85
N PRO A 45 -18.90 12.51 -7.59
CA PRO A 45 -20.01 12.90 -6.73
C PRO A 45 -19.55 13.18 -5.30
N LYS A 46 -20.26 14.08 -4.61
CA LYS A 46 -19.92 14.49 -3.25
C LYS A 46 -19.85 13.26 -2.32
N GLY A 47 -18.73 13.10 -1.62
CA GLY A 47 -18.49 11.96 -0.72
C GLY A 47 -17.91 10.71 -1.39
N TYR A 48 -17.66 10.76 -2.71
CA TYR A 48 -16.88 9.76 -3.43
C TYR A 48 -15.44 10.25 -3.65
N HIS A 49 -14.55 9.33 -3.97
CA HIS A 49 -13.14 9.59 -4.24
C HIS A 49 -12.71 8.92 -5.53
N TRP A 50 -11.81 9.56 -6.29
CA TRP A 50 -11.14 8.91 -7.41
C TRP A 50 -10.13 7.90 -6.90
N CYS A 51 -10.24 6.64 -7.32
CA CYS A 51 -9.23 5.62 -7.06
C CYS A 51 -8.31 5.46 -8.27
N PRO A 52 -7.02 5.83 -8.18
CA PRO A 52 -6.10 5.82 -9.32
C PRO A 52 -5.65 4.41 -9.73
N TYR A 53 -5.90 3.42 -8.88
CA TYR A 53 -5.61 2.01 -9.13
C TYR A 53 -6.75 1.30 -9.88
N CYS A 54 -8.00 1.68 -9.58
CA CYS A 54 -9.19 1.14 -10.22
C CYS A 54 -9.63 1.98 -11.42
N SER A 55 -9.13 3.21 -11.56
CA SER A 55 -9.55 4.20 -12.55
C SER A 55 -11.06 4.49 -12.51
N MET A 56 -11.61 4.64 -11.30
CA MET A 56 -13.04 4.92 -11.10
C MET A 56 -13.31 5.67 -9.79
N SER A 57 -14.46 6.33 -9.73
CA SER A 57 -14.99 6.93 -8.50
C SER A 57 -15.52 5.86 -7.56
N VAL A 58 -15.03 5.81 -6.34
CA VAL A 58 -15.42 4.82 -5.33
C VAL A 58 -15.77 5.49 -4.00
N LYS A 59 -16.68 4.87 -3.25
CA LYS A 59 -16.95 5.25 -1.87
C LYS A 59 -15.98 4.51 -0.95
N LEU A 60 -15.12 5.24 -0.25
CA LEU A 60 -14.15 4.61 0.64
C LEU A 60 -14.85 4.09 1.90
N VAL A 61 -14.55 2.85 2.26
CA VAL A 61 -15.12 2.17 3.42
C VAL A 61 -14.11 2.25 4.56
N LYS A 62 -14.58 2.63 5.76
CA LYS A 62 -13.73 2.64 6.96
C LYS A 62 -13.51 1.22 7.43
N ASP A 63 -12.24 0.82 7.48
CA ASP A 63 -11.81 -0.43 8.10
C ASP A 63 -11.99 -0.33 9.62
N LYS A 64 -12.74 -1.25 10.20
CA LYS A 64 -13.04 -1.26 11.65
C LYS A 64 -11.82 -1.58 12.51
N LYS A 65 -10.87 -2.36 11.98
CA LYS A 65 -9.69 -2.81 12.72
C LYS A 65 -8.61 -1.75 12.75
N LEU A 66 -8.37 -1.10 11.61
CA LEU A 66 -7.27 -0.14 11.45
C LEU A 66 -7.72 1.33 11.47
N GLY A 67 -9.03 1.59 11.46
CA GLY A 67 -9.59 2.94 11.51
C GLY A 67 -9.34 3.78 10.25
N ILE A 68 -8.82 3.18 9.17
CA ILE A 68 -8.48 3.85 7.91
C ILE A 68 -9.55 3.61 6.85
N LYS A 69 -9.77 4.60 5.98
CA LYS A 69 -10.66 4.45 4.83
C LYS A 69 -9.91 3.73 3.71
N ARG A 70 -10.53 2.71 3.09
CA ARG A 70 -9.94 1.92 2.02
C ARG A 70 -10.88 1.83 0.82
N CYS A 71 -10.31 1.67 -0.37
CA CYS A 71 -11.06 1.30 -1.55
C CYS A 71 -11.58 -0.15 -1.39
N PRO A 72 -12.89 -0.42 -1.59
CA PRO A 72 -13.43 -1.78 -1.46
C PRO A 72 -12.97 -2.73 -2.57
N ILE A 73 -12.40 -2.21 -3.66
CA ILE A 73 -11.98 -3.01 -4.83
C ILE A 73 -10.49 -3.36 -4.75
N CYS A 74 -9.61 -2.37 -4.60
CA CYS A 74 -8.16 -2.59 -4.59
C CYS A 74 -7.53 -2.58 -3.20
N SER A 75 -8.31 -2.30 -2.14
CA SER A 75 -7.87 -2.20 -0.73
C SER A 75 -6.86 -1.09 -0.44
N MET A 76 -6.61 -0.19 -1.40
CA MET A 76 -5.70 0.95 -1.20
C MET A 76 -6.30 1.95 -0.23
N SER A 77 -5.45 2.44 0.67
CA SER A 77 -5.83 3.35 1.75
C SER A 77 -6.07 4.77 1.21
N SER A 78 -6.96 5.51 1.87
CA SER A 78 -7.10 6.95 1.65
C SER A 78 -5.82 7.74 1.98
N ARG A 79 -4.90 7.14 2.76
CA ARG A 79 -3.59 7.73 3.11
C ARG A 79 -2.50 7.41 2.10
N ASP A 80 -2.76 6.55 1.11
CA ASP A 80 -1.80 6.24 0.06
C ASP A 80 -1.43 7.51 -0.74
N TYR A 81 -0.17 7.61 -1.16
CA TYR A 81 0.35 8.79 -1.87
C TYR A 81 -0.45 9.11 -3.14
N HIS A 82 -0.71 8.09 -3.96
CA HIS A 82 -1.43 8.28 -5.22
C HIS A 82 -2.90 8.61 -4.97
N MET A 83 -3.53 7.99 -3.97
CA MET A 83 -4.89 8.33 -3.55
C MET A 83 -4.98 9.79 -3.07
N LYS A 84 -4.02 10.25 -2.27
CA LYS A 84 -3.99 11.63 -1.78
C LYS A 84 -3.79 12.63 -2.92
N ASN A 85 -2.83 12.37 -3.79
CA ASN A 85 -2.52 13.23 -4.94
C ASN A 85 -3.69 13.34 -5.92
N ALA A 86 -4.38 12.22 -6.18
CA ALA A 86 -5.55 12.18 -7.05
C ALA A 86 -6.75 13.01 -6.56
N ASN A 87 -6.89 13.17 -5.24
CA ASN A 87 -8.05 13.78 -4.59
C ASN A 87 -7.72 15.10 -3.88
N PHE A 88 -6.56 15.71 -4.15
CA PHE A 88 -6.13 16.93 -3.45
C PHE A 88 -6.95 18.17 -3.83
N ASN A 89 -7.47 18.22 -5.07
CA ASN A 89 -8.19 19.36 -5.64
C ASN A 89 -9.64 19.02 -6.08
N LEU A 90 -10.21 17.92 -5.56
CA LEU A 90 -11.60 17.50 -5.82
C LEU A 90 -12.53 18.04 -4.73
#